data_AF-A0A7R9FEX2-F1
#
_entry.id   AF-A0A7R9FEX2-F1
#
_cell.length_a   1.000
_cell.length_b   1.000
_cell.length_c   1.000
_cell.angle_alpha   90.00
_cell.angle_beta   90.00
_cell.angle_gamma   90.00
#
_symmetry.space_group_name_H-M   'P 1'
#
loop_
_entity.id
_entity.type
_entity.pdbx_description
1 polymer ?
#
loop_
_entity_poly.entity_id
_entity_poly.type
_entity_poly.pdbx_seq_one_letter_code
_entity_poly.pdbx_strand_id
1 'polypeptide(L)'
;MAIAIAPSWATWWTNTSDDDSLYPKDIKKRALINQRMYFDISTLYQRLQDTYMPLVLHRESSTDPGSQSKLEDALGILNELLEGYDWVAGSDFSIADISLAVTVSTAE
;
A
#
# COMPACT_ATOMS: atom_id res chain seq x y z
N MET A 1 -24.21 9.86 -13.80
CA MET A 1 -23.36 11.02 -14.13
C MET A 1 -22.19 11.02 -13.16
N ALA A 2 -21.02 10.56 -13.60
CA ALA A 2 -19.72 10.78 -12.96
C ALA A 2 -18.69 10.78 -14.10
N ILE A 3 -18.01 11.91 -14.24
CA ILE A 3 -16.97 12.14 -15.23
C ILE A 3 -15.67 11.61 -14.62
N ALA A 4 -15.03 10.63 -15.27
CA ALA A 4 -13.63 10.30 -15.03
C ALA A 4 -12.94 10.26 -16.38
N ILE A 5 -12.33 11.39 -16.75
CA ILE A 5 -11.43 11.49 -17.90
C ILE A 5 -10.08 10.96 -17.42
N ALA A 6 -9.92 9.63 -17.44
CA ALA A 6 -8.59 9.05 -17.42
C ALA A 6 -8.03 9.16 -18.85
N PRO A 7 -6.86 9.79 -19.06
CA PRO A 7 -6.26 9.88 -20.38
C PRO A 7 -6.05 8.49 -20.98
N SER A 8 -6.34 8.31 -22.27
CA SER A 8 -6.25 7.00 -22.97
C SER A 8 -4.87 6.35 -22.88
N TRP A 9 -3.82 7.14 -22.65
CA TRP A 9 -2.46 6.64 -22.43
C TRP A 9 -2.28 5.97 -21.07
N ALA A 10 -3.01 6.36 -20.03
CA ALA A 10 -2.91 5.76 -18.69
C ALA A 10 -3.57 4.37 -18.62
N THR A 11 -4.57 4.12 -19.47
CA THR A 11 -5.21 2.80 -19.66
C THR A 11 -4.43 1.87 -20.60
N TRP A 12 -3.34 2.34 -21.20
CA TRP A 12 -2.61 1.59 -22.23
C TRP A 12 -1.67 0.55 -21.61
N TRP A 13 -0.90 0.91 -20.59
CA TRP A 13 0.11 0.03 -19.98
C TRP A 13 -0.48 -1.17 -19.24
N THR A 14 -1.69 -1.01 -18.70
CA THR A 14 -2.37 -2.08 -17.94
C THR A 14 -3.15 -3.04 -18.83
N ASN A 15 -3.21 -2.80 -20.14
CA ASN A 15 -4.00 -3.59 -21.09
C ASN A 15 -3.17 -4.20 -22.23
N THR A 16 -1.84 -4.02 -22.25
CA THR A 16 -0.94 -4.50 -23.32
C THR A 16 0.15 -5.49 -22.90
N SER A 17 0.32 -5.78 -21.60
CA SER A 17 1.12 -6.93 -21.17
C SER A 17 0.20 -8.14 -20.99
N ASP A 18 0.47 -9.24 -21.69
CA ASP A 18 -0.22 -10.53 -21.45
C ASP A 18 0.06 -11.10 -20.05
N ASP A 19 0.98 -10.47 -19.31
CA ASP A 19 1.31 -10.80 -17.93
C ASP A 19 0.43 -10.04 -16.93
N ASP A 20 -0.72 -10.64 -16.61
CA ASP A 20 -1.60 -10.19 -15.52
C ASP A 20 -1.17 -10.77 -14.15
N SER A 21 0.03 -11.37 -14.01
CA SER A 21 0.42 -12.07 -12.77
C SER A 21 0.42 -11.17 -11.54
N LEU A 22 0.95 -9.94 -11.67
CA LEU A 22 1.00 -8.96 -10.58
C LEU A 22 -0.35 -8.35 -10.23
N TYR A 23 -1.30 -8.36 -11.18
CA TYR A 23 -2.64 -7.80 -10.99
C TYR A 23 -3.72 -8.61 -11.75
N PRO A 24 -4.04 -9.82 -11.27
CA PRO A 24 -4.87 -10.78 -11.98
C PRO A 24 -6.25 -10.23 -12.34
N LYS A 25 -6.83 -10.70 -13.46
CA LYS A 25 -8.21 -10.38 -13.88
C LYS A 25 -9.27 -11.11 -13.07
N ASP A 26 -8.91 -12.18 -12.36
CA ASP A 26 -9.82 -12.84 -11.43
C ASP A 26 -10.31 -11.86 -10.36
N ILE A 27 -11.63 -11.72 -10.26
CA ILE A 27 -12.27 -10.68 -9.44
C ILE A 27 -11.94 -10.87 -7.95
N LYS A 28 -11.82 -12.11 -7.47
CA LYS A 28 -11.56 -12.37 -6.05
C LYS A 28 -10.11 -12.05 -5.70
N LYS A 29 -9.15 -12.51 -6.51
CA LYS A 29 -7.72 -12.15 -6.35
C LYS A 29 -7.54 -10.64 -6.42
N ARG A 30 -8.15 -9.99 -7.42
CA ARG A 30 -8.08 -8.54 -7.59
C ARG A 30 -8.69 -7.77 -6.42
N ALA A 31 -9.81 -8.23 -5.88
CA ALA A 31 -10.44 -7.60 -4.71
C ALA A 31 -9.52 -7.67 -3.48
N LEU A 32 -8.83 -8.80 -3.27
CA LEU A 32 -7.87 -8.95 -2.19
C LEU A 32 -6.68 -8.00 -2.35
N ILE A 33 -6.07 -7.96 -3.54
CA ILE A 33 -4.96 -7.03 -3.84
C ILE A 33 -5.41 -5.58 -3.65
N ASN A 34 -6.59 -5.21 -4.14
CA ASN A 34 -7.14 -3.87 -3.92
C ASN A 34 -7.33 -3.56 -2.44
N GLN A 35 -7.82 -4.51 -1.64
CA GLN A 35 -7.94 -4.32 -0.19
C GLN A 35 -6.57 -4.00 0.43
N ARG A 36 -5.50 -4.71 0.04
CA ARG A 36 -4.13 -4.46 0.51
C ARG A 36 -3.61 -3.10 0.08
N MET A 37 -3.85 -2.69 -1.16
CA MET A 37 -3.48 -1.35 -1.64
C MET A 37 -4.25 -0.23 -0.92
N TYR A 38 -5.55 -0.43 -0.62
CA TYR A 38 -6.31 0.54 0.18
C TYR A 38 -5.82 0.62 1.62
N PHE A 39 -5.43 -0.51 2.21
CA PHE A 39 -4.77 -0.54 3.50
C PHE A 39 -3.45 0.25 3.47
N ASP A 40 -2.61 0.06 2.46
CA ASP A 40 -1.35 0.79 2.32
C ASP A 40 -1.57 2.30 2.26
N ILE A 41 -2.32 2.79 1.27
CA ILE A 41 -2.49 4.24 1.07
C ILE A 41 -3.26 4.92 2.20
N SER A 42 -4.28 4.26 2.76
CA SER A 42 -5.23 4.89 3.70
C SER A 42 -4.88 4.65 5.16
N THR A 43 -4.05 3.65 5.45
CA THR A 43 -3.69 3.28 6.83
C THR A 43 -2.19 3.36 7.03
N LEU A 44 -1.40 2.52 6.35
CA LEU A 44 0.02 2.38 6.66
C LEU A 44 0.80 3.64 6.24
N TYR A 45 0.74 4.00 4.96
CA TYR A 45 1.43 5.17 4.42
C TYR A 45 0.92 6.48 5.02
N GLN A 46 -0.39 6.58 5.31
CA GLN A 46 -0.94 7.76 5.99
C GLN A 46 -0.35 7.91 7.39
N ARG A 47 -0.32 6.85 8.20
CA ARG A 47 0.25 6.90 9.57
C ARG A 47 1.76 7.12 9.56
N LEU A 48 2.45 6.62 8.52
CA LEU A 48 3.86 6.90 8.28
C LEU A 48 4.07 8.40 8.06
N GLN A 49 3.29 9.01 7.16
CA GLN A 49 3.35 10.45 6.90
C GLN A 49 3.01 11.27 8.15
N ASP A 50 1.94 10.92 8.86
CA ASP A 50 1.55 11.62 10.09
C ASP A 50 2.69 11.61 11.14
N THR A 51 3.49 10.54 11.15
CA THR A 51 4.62 10.38 12.07
C THR A 51 5.86 11.15 11.62
N TYR A 52 6.26 11.04 10.35
CA TYR A 52 7.56 11.56 9.89
C TYR A 52 7.50 12.90 9.15
N MET A 53 6.37 13.29 8.55
CA MET A 53 6.26 14.59 7.85
C MET A 53 6.49 15.80 8.76
N PRO A 54 6.05 15.82 10.03
CA PRO A 54 6.38 16.92 10.94
C PRO A 54 7.88 17.12 11.15
N LEU A 55 8.66 16.03 11.23
CA LEU A 55 10.12 16.10 11.32
C LEU A 55 10.74 16.72 10.06
N VAL A 56 10.32 16.24 8.89
CA VAL A 56 10.92 16.63 7.60
C VAL A 56 10.53 18.06 7.19
N LEU A 57 9.25 18.42 7.36
CA LEU A 57 8.69 19.69 6.85
C LEU A 57 8.65 20.79 7.90
N HIS A 58 8.38 20.45 9.16
CA HIS A 58 8.22 21.42 10.25
C HIS A 58 9.43 21.51 11.18
N ARG A 59 10.48 20.69 10.92
CA ARG A 59 11.72 20.65 11.73
C ARG A 59 11.47 20.39 13.21
N GLU A 60 10.45 19.58 13.50
CA GLU A 60 10.26 19.08 14.85
C GLU A 60 11.45 18.24 15.27
N SER A 61 11.77 18.25 16.57
CA SER A 61 12.94 17.55 17.10
C SER A 61 12.69 16.06 17.36
N SER A 62 11.43 15.64 17.40
CA SER A 62 11.02 14.27 17.72
C SER A 62 9.62 14.00 17.20
N THR A 63 9.34 12.74 16.88
CA THR A 63 8.02 12.25 16.52
C THR A 63 7.05 12.27 17.72
N ASP A 64 5.76 12.45 17.46
CA ASP A 64 4.72 12.32 18.48
C ASP A 64 4.58 10.85 18.93
N PRO A 65 4.53 10.54 20.24
CA PRO A 65 4.36 9.17 20.71
C PRO A 65 3.03 8.54 20.28
N GLY A 66 1.96 9.35 20.15
CA GLY A 66 0.66 8.88 19.71
C GLY A 66 0.64 8.49 18.23
N SER A 67 1.30 9.26 17.37
CA SER A 67 1.46 8.92 15.95
C SER A 67 2.32 7.66 15.77
N GLN A 68 3.42 7.53 16.52
CA GLN A 68 4.28 6.33 16.52
C GLN A 68 3.49 5.08 16.91
N SER A 69 2.74 5.12 18.01
CA SER A 69 1.92 3.99 18.44
C SER A 69 0.90 3.58 17.36
N LYS A 70 0.29 4.55 16.66
CA LYS A 70 -0.59 4.24 15.52
C LYS A 70 0.18 3.60 14.37
N LEU A 71 1.38 4.06 14.04
CA LEU A 71 2.20 3.44 13.01
C LEU A 71 2.57 2.00 13.38
N GLU A 72 2.95 1.74 14.64
CA GLU A 72 3.19 0.41 15.18
C GLU A 72 1.95 -0.50 15.06
N ASP A 73 0.76 0.00 15.40
CA ASP A 73 -0.49 -0.74 15.21
C ASP A 73 -0.73 -1.13 13.74
N ALA A 74 -0.39 -0.24 12.80
CA ALA A 74 -0.54 -0.52 11.37
C ALA A 74 0.48 -1.54 10.87
N LEU A 75 1.72 -1.49 11.37
CA LEU A 75 2.72 -2.53 11.13
C LEU A 75 2.29 -3.88 11.72
N GLY A 76 1.61 -3.87 12.87
CA GLY A 76 0.97 -5.05 13.45
C GLY A 76 -0.07 -5.67 12.51
N ILE A 77 -0.94 -4.87 11.93
CA ILE A 77 -1.90 -5.35 10.91
C ILE A 77 -1.14 -5.94 9.71
N LEU A 78 -0.09 -5.28 9.20
CA LEU A 78 0.70 -5.84 8.10
C LEU A 78 1.31 -7.20 8.45
N ASN A 79 1.81 -7.36 9.67
CA ASN A 79 2.35 -8.63 10.16
C ASN A 79 1.26 -9.73 10.20
N GLU A 80 0.05 -9.42 10.66
CA GLU A 80 -1.10 -10.35 10.61
C GLU A 80 -1.48 -10.72 9.17
N LEU A 81 -1.43 -9.75 8.24
CA LEU A 81 -1.73 -10.00 6.82
C LEU A 81 -0.73 -10.96 6.15
N LEU A 82 0.49 -11.02 6.66
CA LEU A 82 1.55 -11.92 6.21
C LEU A 82 1.56 -13.26 6.96
N GLU A 83 0.74 -13.42 8.00
CA GLU A 83 0.76 -14.65 8.80
C GLU A 83 0.34 -15.86 7.96
N GLY A 84 1.27 -16.82 7.79
CA GLY A 84 1.04 -18.03 7.01
C GLY A 84 1.09 -17.86 5.49
N TYR A 85 1.52 -16.70 4.99
CA TYR A 85 1.67 -16.42 3.56
C TYR A 85 3.04 -15.82 3.24
N ASP A 86 3.58 -16.14 2.06
CA ASP A 86 4.84 -15.54 1.59
C ASP A 86 4.63 -14.11 1.06
N TRP A 87 3.40 -13.77 0.66
CA TRP A 87 3.03 -12.49 0.04
C TRP A 87 1.76 -11.91 0.68
N VAL A 88 1.62 -10.59 0.67
CA VAL A 88 0.56 -9.87 1.40
C VAL A 88 -0.85 -10.17 0.87
N ALA A 89 -0.95 -10.65 -0.37
CA ALA A 89 -2.21 -11.03 -1.03
C ALA A 89 -2.37 -12.56 -1.18
N GLY A 90 -1.61 -13.37 -0.44
CA GLY A 90 -1.72 -14.82 -0.42
C GLY A 90 -0.49 -15.53 -0.98
N SER A 91 -0.68 -16.44 -1.93
CA SER A 91 0.39 -17.30 -2.45
C SER A 91 1.22 -16.68 -3.57
N ASP A 92 0.70 -15.63 -4.22
CA ASP A 92 1.29 -15.07 -5.44
C ASP A 92 1.76 -13.64 -5.19
N PHE A 93 2.96 -13.31 -5.66
CA PHE A 93 3.50 -11.95 -5.63
C PHE A 93 2.66 -11.00 -6.47
N SER A 94 2.40 -9.79 -5.96
CA SER A 94 1.48 -8.83 -6.57
C SER A 94 1.96 -7.38 -6.47
N ILE A 95 1.24 -6.48 -7.13
CA ILE A 95 1.49 -5.03 -7.00
C ILE A 95 1.33 -4.53 -5.56
N ALA A 96 0.54 -5.21 -4.71
CA ALA A 96 0.40 -4.83 -3.31
C ALA A 96 1.70 -5.05 -2.51
N ASP A 97 2.46 -6.10 -2.83
CA ASP A 97 3.75 -6.40 -2.20
C ASP A 97 4.77 -5.31 -2.51
N ILE A 98 4.81 -4.85 -3.76
CA ILE A 98 5.68 -3.74 -4.19
C ILE A 98 5.31 -2.46 -3.43
N SER A 99 4.02 -2.11 -3.38
CA SER A 99 3.54 -0.89 -2.72
C SER A 99 3.90 -0.89 -1.23
N LEU A 100 3.56 -1.97 -0.52
CA LEU A 100 3.83 -2.11 0.91
C LEU A 100 5.33 -2.16 1.21
N ALA A 101 6.13 -2.84 0.38
CA ALA A 101 7.58 -2.86 0.55
C ALA A 101 8.18 -1.45 0.45
N VAL A 102 7.74 -0.62 -0.51
CA VAL A 102 8.19 0.77 -0.64
C VAL A 102 7.82 1.59 0.61
N THR A 103 6.60 1.45 1.11
CA THR A 103 6.16 2.14 2.35
C THR A 103 7.00 1.71 3.54
N VAL A 104 7.21 0.40 3.74
CA VAL A 104 8.00 -0.14 4.86
C VAL A 104 9.47 0.28 4.77
N SER A 105 10.09 0.21 3.59
CA SER A 105 11.47 0.67 3.39
C SER A 105 11.66 2.18 3.62
N THR A 106 10.58 2.97 3.57
CA THR A 106 10.62 4.40 3.91
C THR A 106 10.53 4.64 5.42
N ALA A 107 10.06 3.65 6.18
CA ALA A 107 9.85 3.74 7.62
C ALA A 107 11.10 3.39 8.46
N GLU A 108 12.06 2.69 7.87
CA GLU A 108 13.39 2.35 8.42
C GLU A 108 14.43 3.44 8.13
#